data_AF-A0A1A8ULQ4-F1
#
_entry.id   AF-A0A1A8ULQ4-F1
#
_cell.length_a   1.000
_cell.length_b   1.000
_cell.length_c   1.000
_cell.angle_alpha   90.00
_cell.angle_beta   90.00
_cell.angle_gamma   90.00
#
_symmetry.space_group_name_H-M   'P 1'
#
loop_
_entity.id
_entity.type
_entity.pdbx_description
1 polymer ?
#
loop_
_entity_poly.entity_id
_entity_poly.type
_entity_poly.pdbx_seq_one_letter_code
_entity_poly.pdbx_strand_id
1 'polypeptide(L)'
;MDAEGFGELLQQAEQLAAETEAVSELPHVERNLQEIQQAGERLRSRTLTRTSQDAADVKASILLGTRGLDVFHISQRLETLSAATTFEPLEPVKDTDIQGFLKNERDNALLSAIEESRHRTFLLAEEYHRESMLVQWEQVKQRVLHTLLGAGEDALDFSQDLEPSFVSEVTAPGRSALDSVEVAYGRQIYCFNEKIVNGHIQPNLGDLLAAAAESLDDKNVSELWL
;
A
#
# COMPACT_ATOMS: atom_id res chain seq x y z
N MET A 1 -12.53 24.49 -43.34
CA MET A 1 -13.28 23.45 -44.08
C MET A 1 -13.38 22.26 -43.14
N ASP A 2 -14.46 21.48 -43.20
CA ASP A 2 -14.81 20.34 -42.32
C ASP A 2 -15.88 20.62 -41.22
N ALA A 3 -16.73 21.64 -41.39
CA ALA A 3 -17.95 21.78 -40.57
C ALA A 3 -19.17 21.08 -41.20
N GLU A 4 -19.18 20.92 -42.52
CA GLU A 4 -20.30 20.31 -43.26
C GLU A 4 -20.35 18.78 -43.07
N GLY A 5 -19.20 18.10 -43.04
CA GLY A 5 -19.13 16.66 -42.82
C GLY A 5 -19.60 16.21 -41.43
N PHE A 6 -19.41 17.04 -40.39
CA PHE A 6 -19.96 16.76 -39.05
C PHE A 6 -21.48 16.93 -39.00
N GLY A 7 -22.04 17.86 -39.79
CA GLY A 7 -23.48 18.02 -39.93
C GLY A 7 -24.13 16.80 -40.60
N GLU A 8 -23.53 16.29 -41.67
CA GLU A 8 -23.98 15.05 -42.32
C GLU A 8 -23.85 13.84 -41.40
N LEU A 9 -22.75 13.73 -40.64
CA LEU A 9 -22.57 12.63 -39.69
C LEU A 9 -23.57 12.68 -38.53
N LEU A 10 -23.90 13.89 -38.04
CA LEU A 10 -24.93 14.08 -37.02
C LEU A 10 -26.31 13.69 -37.57
N GLN A 11 -26.63 14.10 -38.79
CA GLN A 11 -27.88 13.74 -39.45
C GLN A 11 -28.00 12.23 -39.67
N GLN A 12 -26.90 11.57 -40.09
CA GLN A 12 -26.84 10.11 -40.23
C GLN A 12 -26.97 9.40 -38.88
N ALA A 13 -26.35 9.92 -37.82
CA ALA A 13 -26.45 9.35 -36.48
C ALA A 13 -27.86 9.50 -35.88
N GLU A 14 -28.53 10.64 -36.08
CA GLU A 14 -29.93 10.84 -35.69
C GLU A 14 -30.87 9.92 -36.47
N GLN A 15 -30.61 9.72 -37.77
CA GLN A 15 -31.41 8.82 -38.61
C GLN A 15 -31.24 7.35 -38.21
N LEU A 16 -30.01 6.91 -37.91
CA LEU A 16 -29.72 5.58 -37.38
C LEU A 16 -30.31 5.35 -35.98
N ALA A 17 -30.29 6.37 -35.11
CA ALA A 17 -30.92 6.29 -33.79
C ALA A 17 -32.45 6.09 -33.91
N ALA A 18 -33.11 6.84 -34.80
CA ALA A 18 -34.54 6.66 -35.06
C ALA A 18 -34.87 5.31 -35.71
N GLU A 19 -34.01 4.79 -36.60
CA GLU A 19 -34.20 3.49 -37.25
C GLU A 19 -33.97 2.31 -36.27
N THR A 20 -33.05 2.46 -35.32
CA THR A 20 -32.79 1.45 -34.27
C THR A 20 -33.83 1.46 -33.15
N GLU A 21 -34.50 2.59 -32.89
CA GLU A 21 -35.63 2.67 -31.94
C GLU A 21 -36.85 1.83 -32.40
N ALA A 22 -36.98 1.57 -33.71
CA ALA A 22 -38.01 0.69 -34.27
C ALA A 22 -37.68 -0.82 -34.11
N VAL A 23 -36.43 -1.17 -33.78
CA VAL A 23 -35.97 -2.55 -33.62
C VAL A 23 -35.84 -2.86 -32.12
N SER A 24 -36.89 -3.44 -31.55
CA SER A 24 -37.09 -3.71 -30.12
C SER A 24 -36.06 -4.67 -29.44
N GLU A 25 -34.95 -5.01 -30.09
CA GLU A 25 -33.96 -6.00 -29.62
C GLU A 25 -32.64 -5.40 -29.09
N LEU A 26 -32.39 -4.10 -29.21
CA LEU A 26 -31.18 -3.46 -28.65
C LEU A 26 -31.50 -2.53 -27.47
N PRO A 27 -30.59 -2.40 -26.48
CA PRO A 27 -30.78 -1.53 -25.33
C PRO A 27 -30.99 -0.08 -25.78
N HIS A 28 -32.02 0.57 -25.23
CA HIS A 28 -32.47 1.89 -25.66
C HIS A 28 -31.42 2.95 -25.27
N VAL A 29 -31.10 3.85 -26.19
CA VAL A 29 -30.15 4.95 -25.94
C VAL A 29 -30.86 6.03 -25.11
N GLU A 30 -30.70 5.98 -23.78
CA GLU A 30 -31.44 6.84 -22.84
C GLU A 30 -31.07 8.34 -22.90
N ARG A 31 -30.07 8.74 -23.70
CA ARG A 31 -29.60 10.14 -23.75
C ARG A 31 -29.21 10.56 -25.16
N ASN A 32 -29.76 11.68 -25.62
CA ASN A 32 -29.36 12.30 -26.88
C ASN A 32 -27.89 12.79 -26.79
N LEU A 33 -27.14 12.73 -27.89
CA LEU A 33 -25.76 13.21 -27.98
C LEU A 33 -25.58 14.64 -27.45
N GLN A 34 -26.57 15.51 -27.66
CA GLN A 34 -26.57 16.88 -27.11
C GLN A 34 -26.70 16.89 -25.58
N GLU A 35 -27.50 15.98 -25.01
CA GLU A 35 -27.63 15.84 -23.55
C GLU A 35 -26.36 15.24 -22.94
N ILE A 36 -25.69 14.34 -23.66
CA ILE A 36 -24.37 13.80 -23.29
C ILE A 36 -23.32 14.91 -23.31
N GLN A 37 -23.33 15.78 -24.33
CA GLN A 37 -22.41 16.92 -24.40
C GLN A 37 -22.62 17.89 -23.24
N GLN A 38 -23.88 18.26 -22.94
CA GLN A 38 -24.19 19.12 -21.80
C GLN A 38 -23.84 18.46 -20.46
N ALA A 39 -24.05 17.14 -20.32
CA ALA A 39 -23.61 16.40 -19.14
C ALA A 39 -22.08 16.37 -19.03
N GLY A 40 -21.37 16.24 -20.14
CA GLY A 40 -19.91 16.33 -20.22
C GLY A 40 -19.38 17.70 -19.79
N GLU A 41 -20.00 18.79 -20.25
CA GLU A 41 -19.66 20.17 -19.86
C GLU A 41 -19.89 20.40 -18.35
N ARG A 42 -20.99 19.87 -17.82
CA ARG A 42 -21.31 19.89 -16.38
C ARG A 42 -20.32 19.05 -15.56
N LEU A 43 -19.89 17.90 -16.07
CA LEU A 43 -18.87 17.07 -15.42
C LEU A 43 -17.49 17.73 -15.47
N ARG A 44 -17.14 18.37 -16.59
CA ARG A 44 -15.88 19.09 -16.76
C ARG A 44 -15.80 20.27 -15.81
N SER A 45 -16.87 21.07 -15.68
CA SER A 45 -16.92 22.18 -14.71
C SER A 45 -16.83 21.69 -13.25
N ARG A 46 -17.53 20.60 -12.89
CA ARG A 46 -17.41 19.99 -11.55
C ARG A 46 -16.02 19.41 -11.28
N THR A 47 -15.39 18.78 -12.27
CA THR A 47 -14.05 18.18 -12.13
C THR A 47 -12.97 19.27 -12.01
N LEU A 48 -13.09 20.37 -12.75
CA LEU A 48 -12.14 21.50 -12.65
C LEU A 48 -12.15 22.16 -11.26
N THR A 49 -13.30 22.16 -10.58
CA THR A 49 -13.40 22.64 -9.18
C THR A 49 -12.93 21.62 -8.14
N ARG A 50 -12.69 20.36 -8.51
CA ARG A 50 -12.24 19.31 -7.59
C ARG A 50 -10.71 19.20 -7.53
N THR A 51 -9.98 19.85 -8.45
CA THR A 51 -8.51 19.85 -8.51
C THR A 51 -7.86 21.05 -7.83
N SER A 52 -8.61 22.00 -7.26
CA SER A 52 -8.02 23.03 -6.42
C SER A 52 -7.70 22.42 -5.05
N GLN A 53 -6.44 22.05 -4.85
CA GLN A 53 -5.89 21.61 -3.56
C GLN A 53 -6.37 22.51 -2.40
N ASP A 54 -6.44 23.82 -2.64
CA ASP A 54 -6.93 24.83 -1.71
C ASP A 54 -8.36 24.58 -1.18
N ALA A 55 -9.26 24.04 -2.01
CA ALA A 55 -10.63 23.76 -1.58
C ALA A 55 -10.73 22.48 -0.75
N ALA A 56 -9.81 21.53 -0.94
CA ALA A 56 -9.70 20.33 -0.10
C ALA A 56 -9.10 20.69 1.26
N ASP A 57 -8.06 21.53 1.28
CA ASP A 57 -7.42 22.00 2.51
C ASP A 57 -8.36 22.85 3.34
N VAL A 58 -9.12 23.79 2.74
CA VAL A 58 -10.14 24.57 3.46
C VAL A 58 -11.23 23.68 4.05
N LYS A 59 -11.69 22.66 3.32
CA LYS A 59 -12.70 21.72 3.84
C LYS A 59 -12.12 20.85 4.97
N ALA A 60 -10.88 20.41 4.85
CA ALA A 60 -10.20 19.66 5.89
C ALA A 60 -10.02 20.51 7.17
N SER A 61 -9.58 21.77 7.02
CA SER A 61 -9.47 22.72 8.14
C SER A 61 -10.82 23.00 8.82
N ILE A 62 -11.90 23.15 8.05
CA ILE A 62 -13.26 23.32 8.61
C ILE A 62 -13.71 22.06 9.35
N LEU A 63 -13.54 20.86 8.76
CA LEU A 63 -13.94 19.61 9.39
C LEU A 63 -13.15 19.35 10.69
N LEU A 64 -11.84 19.61 10.69
CA LEU A 64 -11.00 19.49 11.89
C LEU A 64 -11.41 20.52 12.95
N GLY A 65 -11.74 21.75 12.54
CA GLY A 65 -12.30 22.79 13.41
C GLY A 65 -13.63 22.37 14.06
N THR A 66 -14.53 21.71 13.32
CA THR A 66 -15.80 21.22 13.89
C THR A 66 -15.62 20.12 14.94
N ARG A 67 -14.46 19.45 14.95
CA ARG A 67 -14.08 18.46 15.98
C ARG A 67 -13.23 19.05 17.10
N GLY A 68 -13.10 20.39 17.14
CA GLY A 68 -12.40 21.12 18.20
C GLY A 68 -10.90 21.26 17.96
N LEU A 69 -10.39 20.94 16.76
CA LEU A 69 -8.98 21.08 16.41
C LEU A 69 -8.76 22.35 15.57
N ASP A 70 -8.19 23.38 16.19
CA ASP A 70 -7.82 24.61 15.49
C ASP A 70 -6.48 24.41 14.76
N VAL A 71 -6.57 24.09 13.47
CA VAL A 71 -5.41 23.83 12.60
C VAL A 71 -4.50 25.06 12.50
N PHE A 72 -5.02 26.29 12.57
CA PHE A 72 -4.22 27.51 12.48
C PHE A 72 -3.41 27.74 13.75
N HIS A 73 -4.01 27.53 14.92
CA HIS A 73 -3.28 27.59 16.19
C HIS A 73 -2.24 26.47 16.32
N ILE A 74 -2.55 25.27 15.82
CA ILE A 74 -1.62 24.13 15.83
C ILE A 74 -0.48 24.35 14.85
N SER A 75 -0.74 24.86 13.63
CA SER A 75 0.32 25.16 12.65
C SER A 75 1.24 26.27 13.17
N GLN A 76 0.68 27.32 13.79
CA GLN A 76 1.48 28.38 14.41
C GLN A 76 2.31 27.85 15.58
N ARG A 77 1.74 26.98 16.44
CA ARG A 77 2.48 26.30 17.51
C ARG A 77 3.58 25.41 16.93
N LEU A 78 3.29 24.66 15.88
CA LEU A 78 4.24 23.78 15.19
C LEU A 78 5.40 24.57 14.59
N GLU A 79 5.14 25.71 13.95
CA GLU A 79 6.17 26.62 13.44
C GLU A 79 7.04 27.18 14.58
N THR A 80 6.43 27.55 15.72
CA THR A 80 7.20 28.00 16.89
C THR A 80 8.00 26.88 17.57
N LEU A 81 7.53 25.64 17.53
CA LEU A 81 8.22 24.46 18.07
C LEU A 81 9.33 23.98 17.14
N SER A 82 9.11 24.06 15.82
CA SER A 82 10.06 23.66 14.78
C SER A 82 11.35 24.48 14.81
N ALA A 83 11.33 25.69 15.37
CA ALA A 83 12.51 26.55 15.44
C ALA A 83 13.33 26.38 16.74
N ALA A 84 12.89 25.56 17.71
CA ALA A 84 13.47 25.55 19.06
C ALA A 84 14.20 24.26 19.47
N THR A 85 14.29 23.24 18.61
CA THR A 85 14.95 21.97 18.98
C THR A 85 15.79 21.39 17.84
N THR A 86 16.88 22.03 17.44
CA THR A 86 17.87 21.36 16.58
C THR A 86 19.28 21.84 16.93
N PHE A 87 19.83 21.23 17.99
CA PHE A 87 21.26 20.92 18.13
C PHE A 87 22.27 22.05 17.90
N GLU A 88 22.05 23.23 18.49
CA GLU A 88 23.16 24.16 18.72
C GLU A 88 23.68 23.98 20.15
N PRO A 89 24.98 23.68 20.36
CA PRO A 89 25.56 23.66 21.69
C PRO A 89 25.31 25.01 22.36
N LEU A 90 24.58 25.00 23.48
CA LEU A 90 24.04 26.21 24.10
C LEU A 90 25.10 27.21 24.58
N GLU A 91 26.38 26.86 24.57
CA GLU A 91 27.48 27.80 24.73
C GLU A 91 28.67 27.37 23.85
N PRO A 92 29.24 28.25 23.00
CA PRO A 92 30.54 27.98 22.40
C PRO A 92 31.56 27.90 23.54
N VAL A 93 31.97 26.67 23.89
CA VAL A 93 33.03 26.42 24.85
C VAL A 93 34.28 27.10 24.32
N LYS A 94 34.70 28.18 24.97
CA LYS A 94 35.98 28.80 24.69
C LYS A 94 37.06 27.79 25.07
N ASP A 95 38.00 27.51 24.17
CA ASP A 95 39.10 26.52 24.30
C ASP A 95 40.03 26.72 25.52
N THR A 96 39.69 27.62 26.45
CA THR A 96 40.47 27.99 27.65
C THR A 96 39.80 27.61 28.97
N ASP A 97 38.58 27.03 28.99
CA ASP A 97 37.92 26.54 30.21
C ASP A 97 37.64 25.02 30.17
N ILE A 98 38.62 24.25 30.64
CA ILE A 98 38.58 22.78 30.71
C ILE A 98 37.46 22.29 31.64
N GLN A 99 37.11 23.05 32.69
CA GLN A 99 36.07 22.67 33.63
C GLN A 99 34.68 22.78 33.00
N GLY A 100 34.46 23.84 32.19
CA GLY A 100 33.25 23.99 31.39
C GLY A 100 33.06 22.86 30.38
N PHE A 101 34.14 22.48 29.67
CA PHE A 101 34.12 21.34 28.74
C PHE A 101 33.75 20.02 29.44
N LEU A 102 34.40 19.68 30.55
CA LEU A 102 34.13 18.45 31.30
C LEU A 102 32.71 18.40 31.85
N LYS A 103 32.18 19.54 32.30
CA LYS A 103 30.79 19.62 32.77
C LYS A 103 29.80 19.41 31.63
N ASN A 104 30.04 20.02 30.47
CA ASN A 104 29.21 19.84 29.28
C ASN A 104 29.25 18.40 28.77
N GLU A 105 30.42 17.77 28.71
CA GLU A 105 30.55 16.35 28.35
C GLU A 105 29.80 15.44 29.31
N ARG A 106 29.91 15.69 30.62
CA ARG A 106 29.15 14.94 31.63
C ARG A 106 27.65 15.12 31.43
N ASP A 107 27.20 16.34 31.22
CA ASP A 107 25.77 16.66 31.08
C ASP A 107 25.22 16.07 29.76
N ASN A 108 25.99 16.08 28.66
CA ASN A 108 25.67 15.40 27.39
C ASN A 108 25.64 13.88 27.54
N ALA A 109 26.58 13.28 28.27
CA ALA A 109 26.59 11.84 28.53
C ALA A 109 25.35 11.42 29.35
N LEU A 110 24.97 12.23 30.34
CA LEU A 110 23.73 12.03 31.10
C LEU A 110 22.49 12.15 30.21
N LEU A 111 22.43 13.17 29.35
CA LEU A 111 21.32 13.34 28.41
C LEU A 111 21.21 12.14 27.47
N SER A 112 22.33 11.71 26.90
CA SER A 112 22.41 10.57 25.99
C SER A 112 21.96 9.28 26.66
N ALA A 113 22.39 9.04 27.91
CA ALA A 113 21.95 7.86 28.68
C ALA A 113 20.44 7.90 28.99
N ILE A 114 19.89 9.07 29.28
CA ILE A 114 18.43 9.24 29.49
C ILE A 114 17.67 8.98 28.19
N GLU A 115 18.14 9.52 27.06
CA GLU A 115 17.52 9.31 25.75
C GLU A 115 17.57 7.85 25.31
N GLU A 116 18.70 7.16 25.52
CA GLU A 116 18.84 5.73 25.24
C GLU A 116 17.90 4.90 26.12
N SER A 117 17.82 5.19 27.42
CA SER A 117 16.88 4.54 28.34
C SER A 117 15.41 4.74 27.93
N ARG A 118 15.06 5.97 27.51
CA ARG A 118 13.72 6.28 26.99
C ARG A 118 13.44 5.50 25.72
N HIS A 119 14.37 5.49 24.77
CA HIS A 119 14.21 4.80 23.49
C HIS A 119 14.04 3.29 23.72
N ARG A 120 14.87 2.69 24.57
CA ARG A 120 14.79 1.28 24.94
C ARG A 120 13.46 0.92 25.60
N THR A 121 12.97 1.78 26.50
CA THR A 121 11.68 1.58 27.18
C THR A 121 10.51 1.66 26.18
N PHE A 122 10.58 2.58 25.22
CA PHE A 122 9.57 2.70 24.18
C PHE A 122 9.52 1.46 23.28
N LEU A 123 10.69 0.98 22.82
CA LEU A 123 10.78 -0.23 22.02
C LEU A 123 10.22 -1.46 22.75
N LEU A 124 10.57 -1.63 24.03
CA LEU A 124 10.05 -2.73 24.83
C LEU A 124 8.52 -2.66 25.01
N ALA A 125 7.98 -1.45 25.21
CA ALA A 125 6.55 -1.24 25.31
C ALA A 125 5.82 -1.53 23.99
N GLU A 126 6.41 -1.14 22.86
CA GLU A 126 5.89 -1.44 21.53
C GLU A 126 5.90 -2.95 21.23
N GLU A 127 6.99 -3.64 21.53
CA GLU A 127 7.08 -5.09 21.40
C GLU A 127 6.02 -5.80 22.25
N TYR A 128 5.90 -5.40 23.53
CA TYR A 128 4.88 -5.94 24.43
C TYR A 128 3.46 -5.68 23.92
N HIS A 129 3.20 -4.47 23.42
CA HIS A 129 1.90 -4.12 22.85
C HIS A 129 1.58 -4.96 21.61
N ARG A 130 2.55 -5.13 20.70
CA ARG A 130 2.43 -5.98 19.52
C ARG A 130 2.13 -7.43 19.89
N GLU A 131 2.85 -7.99 20.87
CA GLU A 131 2.59 -9.35 21.35
C GLU A 131 1.20 -9.49 21.97
N SER A 132 0.78 -8.51 22.79
CA SER A 132 -0.57 -8.50 23.36
C SER A 132 -1.65 -8.45 22.28
N MET A 133 -1.48 -7.62 21.25
CA MET A 133 -2.38 -7.55 20.11
C MET A 133 -2.50 -8.90 19.37
N LEU A 134 -1.39 -9.61 19.17
CA LEU A 134 -1.40 -10.93 18.54
C LEU A 134 -2.16 -11.96 19.39
N VAL A 135 -1.95 -11.95 20.71
CA VAL A 135 -2.70 -12.84 21.62
C VAL A 135 -4.19 -12.52 21.61
N GLN A 136 -4.55 -11.24 21.68
CA GLN A 136 -5.96 -10.82 21.60
C GLN A 136 -6.59 -11.21 20.26
N TRP A 137 -5.85 -11.07 19.16
CA TRP A 137 -6.30 -11.49 17.85
C TRP A 137 -6.59 -12.98 17.79
N GLU A 138 -5.71 -13.82 18.34
CA GLU A 138 -5.93 -15.26 18.38
C GLU A 138 -7.16 -15.62 19.23
N GLN A 139 -7.38 -14.94 20.36
CA GLN A 139 -8.58 -15.12 21.17
C GLN A 139 -9.85 -14.72 20.42
N VAL A 140 -9.81 -13.61 19.66
CA VAL A 140 -10.94 -13.18 18.84
C VAL A 140 -11.21 -14.20 17.73
N LYS A 141 -10.17 -14.70 17.07
CA LYS A 141 -10.31 -15.75 16.04
C LYS A 141 -10.95 -17.01 16.61
N GLN A 142 -10.47 -17.49 17.75
CA GLN A 142 -11.06 -18.64 18.45
C GLN A 142 -12.51 -18.38 18.86
N ARG A 143 -12.81 -17.18 19.37
CA ARG A 143 -14.17 -16.79 19.72
C ARG A 143 -15.08 -16.81 18.50
N VAL A 144 -14.67 -16.18 17.39
CA VAL A 144 -15.44 -16.15 16.13
C VAL A 144 -15.68 -17.57 15.63
N LEU A 145 -14.64 -18.43 15.59
CA LEU A 145 -14.78 -19.83 15.21
C LEU A 145 -15.77 -20.58 16.11
N HIS A 146 -15.70 -20.39 17.43
CA HIS A 146 -16.66 -20.99 18.36
C HIS A 146 -18.07 -20.45 18.17
N THR A 147 -18.23 -19.17 17.81
CA THR A 147 -19.55 -18.58 17.53
C THR A 147 -20.11 -19.11 16.21
N LEU A 148 -19.27 -19.31 15.20
CA LEU A 148 -19.67 -19.89 13.91
C LEU A 148 -20.01 -21.38 14.03
N LEU A 149 -19.23 -22.13 14.82
CA LEU A 149 -19.51 -23.55 15.09
C LEU A 149 -20.77 -23.72 15.95
N GLY A 150 -21.00 -22.83 16.92
CA GLY A 150 -22.22 -22.81 17.73
C GLY A 150 -23.46 -22.30 16.98
N ALA A 151 -23.28 -21.50 15.92
CA ALA A 151 -24.35 -21.13 14.98
C ALA A 151 -24.56 -22.17 13.86
N GLY A 152 -23.70 -23.19 13.79
CA GLY A 152 -23.68 -24.21 12.75
C GLY A 152 -24.69 -25.34 12.93
N GLU A 153 -25.45 -25.38 14.04
CA GLU A 153 -26.56 -26.34 14.17
C GLU A 153 -27.85 -25.85 13.51
N ASP A 154 -28.05 -24.55 13.23
CA ASP A 154 -29.38 -24.07 12.77
C ASP A 154 -29.42 -23.03 11.63
N ALA A 155 -28.32 -22.49 11.07
CA ALA A 155 -28.48 -21.43 10.05
C ALA A 155 -27.37 -21.19 9.01
N LEU A 156 -26.44 -22.10 8.75
CA LEU A 156 -25.42 -21.88 7.71
C LEU A 156 -25.26 -23.09 6.79
N ASP A 157 -26.25 -23.28 5.91
CA ASP A 157 -26.06 -24.02 4.66
C ASP A 157 -25.15 -23.17 3.75
N PHE A 158 -23.84 -23.30 3.95
CA PHE A 158 -22.89 -22.95 2.91
C PHE A 158 -22.93 -24.09 1.88
N SER A 159 -23.91 -24.03 0.99
CA SER A 159 -23.78 -24.61 -0.34
C SER A 159 -22.65 -23.85 -1.03
N GLN A 160 -21.43 -24.22 -0.67
CA GLN A 160 -20.25 -23.92 -1.44
C GLN A 160 -20.45 -24.68 -2.74
N ASP A 161 -21.03 -24.02 -3.74
CA ASP A 161 -20.84 -24.39 -5.13
C ASP A 161 -19.33 -24.33 -5.36
N LEU A 162 -18.68 -25.46 -5.09
CA LEU A 162 -17.32 -25.78 -5.46
C LEU A 162 -17.30 -25.81 -6.98
N GLU A 163 -17.26 -24.62 -7.59
CA GLU A 163 -16.58 -24.47 -8.87
C GLU A 163 -15.16 -24.97 -8.64
N PRO A 164 -14.72 -26.04 -9.33
CA PRO A 164 -13.40 -26.60 -9.16
C PRO A 164 -12.37 -25.59 -9.67
N SER A 165 -11.93 -24.73 -8.75
CA SER A 165 -10.77 -23.89 -8.95
C SER A 165 -9.57 -24.80 -9.23
N PHE A 166 -8.96 -24.61 -10.38
CA PHE A 166 -7.91 -25.43 -10.99
C PHE A 166 -6.56 -25.28 -10.26
N VAL A 167 -6.55 -25.30 -8.93
CA VAL A 167 -5.36 -25.23 -8.09
C VAL A 167 -5.29 -26.45 -7.18
N SER A 168 -4.65 -27.46 -7.75
CA SER A 168 -3.89 -28.55 -7.14
C SER A 168 -4.52 -29.30 -5.97
N GLU A 169 -4.77 -30.60 -6.20
CA GLU A 169 -5.03 -31.61 -5.19
C GLU A 169 -4.07 -31.47 -4.01
N VAL A 170 -4.64 -31.39 -2.81
CA VAL A 170 -3.92 -31.42 -1.53
C VAL A 170 -3.15 -32.75 -1.43
N THR A 171 -1.85 -32.73 -1.70
CA THR A 171 -0.98 -33.88 -1.41
C THR A 171 -0.74 -34.00 0.10
N ALA A 172 -0.68 -35.25 0.56
CA ALA A 172 -0.58 -35.66 1.96
C ALA A 172 0.51 -34.91 2.78
N PRO A 173 0.27 -34.72 4.10
CA PRO A 173 1.16 -33.97 4.97
C PRO A 173 2.54 -34.64 5.07
N GLY A 174 3.59 -33.89 4.72
CA GLY A 174 4.99 -34.33 4.83
C GLY A 174 5.75 -34.42 3.51
N ARG A 175 5.09 -34.21 2.36
CA ARG A 175 5.78 -33.93 1.09
C ARG A 175 5.72 -32.42 0.85
N SER A 176 6.86 -31.83 0.47
CA SER A 176 6.91 -30.44 0.01
C SER A 176 5.85 -30.28 -1.08
N ALA A 177 4.95 -29.31 -0.92
CA ALA A 177 3.91 -28.97 -1.91
C ALA A 177 4.49 -28.33 -3.19
N LEU A 178 5.83 -28.34 -3.31
CA LEU A 178 6.58 -27.77 -4.41
C LEU A 178 7.01 -28.89 -5.36
N ASP A 179 6.76 -28.68 -6.65
CA ASP A 179 7.26 -29.55 -7.69
C ASP A 179 8.80 -29.59 -7.68
N SER A 180 9.38 -30.67 -8.19
CA SER A 180 10.84 -30.87 -8.27
C SER A 180 11.56 -29.69 -8.92
N VAL A 181 10.91 -29.05 -9.88
CA VAL A 181 11.36 -27.83 -10.56
C VAL A 181 11.35 -26.62 -9.62
N GLU A 182 10.25 -26.42 -8.90
CA GLU A 182 10.09 -25.32 -7.96
C GLU A 182 11.08 -25.41 -6.79
N VAL A 183 11.38 -26.62 -6.32
CA VAL A 183 12.40 -26.87 -5.29
C VAL A 183 13.81 -26.52 -5.80
N ALA A 184 14.13 -26.82 -7.06
CA ALA A 184 15.43 -26.51 -7.66
C ALA A 184 15.65 -24.99 -7.74
N TYR A 185 14.67 -24.24 -8.23
CA TYR A 185 14.73 -22.77 -8.29
C TYR A 185 14.70 -22.14 -6.88
N GLY A 186 13.86 -22.64 -5.98
CA GLY A 186 13.78 -22.16 -4.60
C GLY A 186 15.10 -22.32 -3.85
N ARG A 187 15.82 -23.44 -4.06
CA ARG A 187 17.16 -23.65 -3.49
C ARG A 187 18.17 -22.63 -4.00
N GLN A 188 18.08 -22.25 -5.27
CA GLN A 188 19.00 -21.30 -5.86
C GLN A 188 18.80 -19.87 -5.33
N ILE A 189 17.54 -19.48 -5.12
CA ILE A 189 17.18 -18.21 -4.46
C ILE A 189 17.64 -18.21 -3.01
N TYR A 190 17.50 -19.33 -2.30
CA TYR A 190 18.03 -19.47 -0.94
C TYR A 190 19.54 -19.25 -0.88
N CYS A 191 20.31 -19.89 -1.77
CA CYS A 191 21.76 -19.70 -1.83
C CYS A 191 22.17 -18.27 -2.24
N PHE A 192 21.38 -17.60 -3.08
CA PHE A 192 21.59 -16.19 -3.41
C PHE A 192 21.38 -15.28 -2.19
N ASN A 193 20.28 -15.48 -1.46
CA ASN A 193 19.97 -14.73 -0.25
C ASN A 193 21.02 -14.94 0.84
N GLU A 194 21.51 -16.17 1.01
CA GLU A 194 22.59 -16.48 1.95
C GLU A 194 23.89 -15.73 1.61
N LYS A 195 24.25 -15.66 0.32
CA LYS A 195 25.44 -14.91 -0.13
C LYS A 195 25.31 -13.39 0.08
N ILE A 196 24.11 -12.84 -0.08
CA ILE A 196 23.81 -11.42 0.21
C ILE A 196 23.92 -11.15 1.72
N VAL A 197 23.31 -12.00 2.54
CA VAL A 197 23.30 -11.83 4.00
C VAL A 197 24.72 -11.94 4.57
N ASN A 198 25.56 -12.80 4.00
CA ASN A 198 26.96 -12.94 4.38
C ASN A 198 27.87 -11.80 3.85
N GLY A 199 27.31 -10.79 3.18
CA GLY A 199 28.05 -9.60 2.73
C GLY A 199 29.02 -9.85 1.58
N HIS A 200 28.88 -10.97 0.86
CA HIS A 200 29.68 -11.22 -0.33
C HIS A 200 29.15 -10.41 -1.54
N ILE A 201 30.02 -10.20 -2.53
CA ILE A 201 29.71 -9.55 -3.81
C ILE A 201 28.42 -10.16 -4.38
N GLN A 202 27.45 -9.32 -4.73
CA GLN A 202 26.17 -9.74 -5.32
C GLN A 202 26.42 -10.73 -6.46
N PRO A 203 26.11 -12.02 -6.29
CA PRO A 203 26.15 -12.96 -7.40
C PRO A 203 25.08 -12.52 -8.40
N ASN A 204 25.32 -12.64 -9.70
CA ASN A 204 24.23 -12.43 -10.65
C ASN A 204 23.18 -13.52 -10.45
N LEU A 205 21.97 -13.12 -10.09
CA LEU A 205 20.84 -14.05 -9.94
C LEU A 205 20.54 -14.76 -11.27
N GLY A 206 20.75 -14.08 -12.41
CA GLY A 206 20.62 -14.63 -13.75
C GLY A 206 21.50 -15.86 -13.97
N ASP A 207 22.81 -15.76 -13.71
CA ASP A 207 23.75 -16.88 -13.86
C ASP A 207 23.37 -18.09 -12.99
N LEU A 208 22.87 -17.80 -11.79
CA LEU A 208 22.41 -18.84 -10.86
C LEU A 208 21.13 -19.52 -11.37
N LEU A 209 20.16 -18.77 -11.87
CA LEU A 209 18.92 -19.32 -12.42
C LEU A 209 19.17 -20.03 -13.76
N ALA A 210 20.11 -19.55 -14.58
CA ALA A 210 20.56 -20.21 -15.81
C ALA A 210 21.18 -21.58 -15.51
N ALA A 211 22.07 -21.66 -14.51
CA ALA A 211 22.65 -22.94 -14.07
C ALA A 211 21.57 -23.93 -13.55
N ALA A 212 20.51 -23.43 -12.92
CA ALA A 212 19.38 -24.26 -12.52
C ALA A 212 18.57 -24.72 -13.74
N ALA A 213 18.32 -23.85 -14.72
CA ALA A 213 17.61 -24.18 -15.96
C ALA A 213 18.37 -25.23 -16.80
N GLU A 214 19.70 -25.11 -16.91
CA GLU A 214 20.56 -26.11 -17.57
C GLU A 214 20.49 -27.47 -16.88
N SER A 215 20.46 -27.50 -15.55
CA SER A 215 20.35 -28.76 -14.79
C SER A 215 18.99 -29.47 -14.96
N LEU A 216 17.97 -28.73 -15.40
CA LEU A 216 16.62 -29.22 -15.66
C LEU A 216 16.35 -29.50 -17.17
N ASP A 217 17.33 -29.27 -18.05
CA ASP A 217 17.25 -29.44 -19.52
C ASP A 217 16.10 -28.66 -20.19
N ASP A 218 15.73 -27.50 -19.63
CA ASP A 218 14.72 -26.62 -20.23
C ASP A 218 15.36 -25.58 -21.15
N LYS A 219 15.52 -25.95 -22.42
CA LYS A 219 16.20 -25.14 -23.45
C LYS A 219 15.55 -23.78 -23.69
N ASN A 220 14.23 -23.68 -23.52
CA ASN A 220 13.51 -22.43 -23.73
C ASN A 220 13.80 -21.43 -22.62
N VAL A 221 13.92 -21.92 -21.38
CA VAL A 221 14.17 -21.08 -20.22
C VAL A 221 15.66 -20.72 -20.12
N SER A 222 16.57 -21.63 -20.49
CA SER A 222 18.01 -21.31 -20.55
C SER A 222 18.34 -20.21 -21.57
N GLU A 223 17.66 -20.18 -22.72
CA GLU A 223 17.85 -19.11 -23.72
C GLU A 223 17.32 -17.74 -23.25
N LEU A 224 16.38 -17.70 -22.30
CA LEU A 224 15.82 -16.47 -21.74
C LEU A 224 16.71 -15.86 -20.64
N TRP A 225 17.56 -16.65 -20.01
CA TRP A 225 18.45 -16.20 -18.92
C TRP A 225 19.88 -15.88 -19.37
N LEU A 226 20.27 -16.24 -20.60
CA LEU A 226 21.52 -15.85 -21.28
C LEU A 226 21.48 -14.39 -21.77
#